data_AF-A0A529LUJ7-F1
#
_entry.id   AF-A0A529LUJ7-F1
#
_cell.length_a   1.000
_cell.length_b   1.000
_cell.length_c   1.000
_cell.angle_alpha   90.00
_cell.angle_beta   90.00
_cell.angle_gamma   90.00
#
_symmetry.space_group_name_H-M   'P 1'
#
loop_
_entity.id
_entity.type
_entity.pdbx_description
1 polymer ?
#
loop_
_entity_poly.entity_id
_entity_poly.type
_entity_poly.pdbx_seq_one_letter_code
_entity_poly.pdbx_strand_id
1 'polypeptide(L)'
;IQDRVKELGGEVIALDAGRKDQQQIAQLQTLIAQKPDAIIEQLGNLEVLNPWLQKIRDAGIPLFTVDTATPHAINNTTSNNYNIGAEIALQMVADMGGKGNVLVFNGFYSVPVCKIRYDQLKYVLTS
;
A
#
# COMPACT_ATOMS: atom_id res chain seq x y z
N ILE A 1 9.13 6.27 -9.50
CA ILE A 1 8.70 7.54 -8.84
C ILE A 1 9.87 8.52 -8.79
N GLN A 2 10.98 8.16 -8.12
CA GLN A 2 12.13 9.06 -7.93
C GLN A 2 12.68 9.60 -9.27
N ASP A 3 12.92 8.74 -10.26
CA ASP A 3 13.40 9.17 -11.58
C ASP A 3 12.44 10.14 -12.25
N ARG A 4 11.13 9.87 -12.16
CA ARG A 4 10.11 10.75 -12.73
C ARG A 4 10.08 12.13 -12.07
N VAL A 5 10.30 12.22 -10.76
CA VAL A 5 10.40 13.51 -10.06
C VAL A 5 11.63 14.28 -10.53
N LYS A 6 12.79 13.60 -10.67
CA LYS A 6 14.03 14.21 -11.18
C LYS A 6 13.87 14.69 -12.63
N GLU A 7 13.25 13.89 -13.50
CA GLU A 7 12.95 14.28 -14.89
C GLU A 7 12.08 15.54 -14.99
N LEU A 8 11.20 15.75 -14.01
CA LEU A 8 10.34 16.93 -13.91
C LEU A 8 11.04 18.11 -13.22
N GLY A 9 12.32 17.99 -12.86
CA GLY A 9 13.12 19.04 -12.23
C GLY A 9 12.97 19.15 -10.71
N GLY A 10 12.34 18.16 -10.05
CA GLY A 10 12.20 18.11 -8.60
C GLY A 10 13.40 17.50 -7.88
N GLU A 11 13.58 17.89 -6.61
CA GLU A 11 14.52 17.26 -5.69
C GLU A 11 13.84 16.09 -4.95
N VAL A 12 14.56 15.00 -4.72
CA VAL A 12 14.02 13.79 -4.09
C VAL A 12 14.73 13.48 -2.78
N ILE A 13 13.97 13.45 -1.69
CA ILE A 13 14.41 12.89 -0.40
C ILE A 13 13.98 11.41 -0.36
N ALA A 14 14.87 10.53 -0.85
CA ALA A 14 14.59 9.11 -0.94
C ALA A 14 14.94 8.39 0.37
N LEU A 15 13.94 7.76 0.99
CA LEU A 15 14.09 6.98 2.22
C LEU A 15 13.56 5.56 1.99
N ASP A 16 14.34 4.55 2.37
CA ASP A 16 13.94 3.15 2.38
C ASP A 16 13.90 2.65 3.83
N ALA A 17 12.74 2.15 4.25
CA ALA A 17 12.54 1.62 5.59
C ALA A 17 13.13 0.20 5.78
N GLY A 18 13.57 -0.45 4.70
CA GLY A 18 14.10 -1.81 4.73
C GLY A 18 13.09 -2.82 5.27
N ARG A 19 11.79 -2.58 5.00
CA ARG A 19 10.63 -3.35 5.52
C ARG A 19 10.53 -3.38 7.05
N LYS A 20 10.96 -2.31 7.73
CA LYS A 20 10.87 -2.19 9.19
C LYS A 20 9.94 -1.06 9.57
N ASP A 21 8.83 -1.40 10.22
CA ASP A 21 7.80 -0.44 10.64
C ASP A 21 8.38 0.74 11.45
N GLN A 22 9.24 0.45 12.43
CA GLN A 22 9.88 1.48 13.26
C GLN A 22 10.78 2.43 12.45
N GLN A 23 11.47 1.90 11.43
CA GLN A 23 12.29 2.71 10.54
C GLN A 23 11.41 3.62 9.67
N GLN A 24 10.30 3.09 9.13
CA GLN A 24 9.35 3.85 8.34
C GLN A 24 8.73 4.99 9.17
N ILE A 25 8.32 4.70 10.41
CA ILE A 25 7.82 5.71 11.35
C ILE A 25 8.84 6.82 11.59
N ALA A 26 10.09 6.46 11.91
CA ALA A 26 11.15 7.44 12.16
C ALA A 26 11.41 8.32 10.94
N GLN A 27 11.41 7.72 9.74
CA GLN A 27 11.54 8.44 8.47
C GLN A 27 10.37 9.40 8.22
N LEU A 28 9.13 8.99 8.49
CA LEU A 28 7.95 9.88 8.39
C LEU A 28 8.06 11.06 9.38
N GLN A 29 8.52 10.84 10.61
CA GLN A 29 8.77 11.92 11.57
C GLN A 29 9.80 12.93 11.05
N THR A 30 10.91 12.42 10.48
CA THR A 30 11.93 13.26 9.86
C THR A 30 11.35 14.08 8.70
N LEU A 31 10.56 13.47 7.82
CA LEU A 31 9.94 14.18 6.69
C LEU A 31 8.95 15.25 7.16
N ILE A 32 8.12 14.96 8.18
CA ILE A 32 7.22 15.97 8.77
C ILE A 32 8.01 17.17 9.31
N ALA A 33 9.16 16.93 9.96
CA ALA A 33 10.01 17.99 10.48
C ALA A 33 10.70 18.81 9.37
N GLN A 34 11.09 18.15 8.27
CA GLN A 34 11.73 18.79 7.11
C GLN A 34 10.75 19.61 6.26
N LYS A 35 9.44 19.34 6.34
CA LYS A 35 8.38 20.05 5.61
C LYS A 35 8.63 20.12 4.08
N PRO A 36 8.79 18.98 3.38
CA PRO A 36 8.85 18.99 1.92
C PRO A 36 7.53 19.47 1.31
N ASP A 37 7.57 19.84 0.03
CA ASP A 37 6.38 20.29 -0.72
C ASP A 37 5.29 19.21 -0.85
N ALA A 38 5.67 17.93 -0.79
CA ALA A 38 4.77 16.79 -0.75
C ALA A 38 5.49 15.56 -0.19
N ILE A 39 4.70 14.57 0.29
CA ILE A 39 5.18 13.24 0.64
C ILE A 39 4.44 12.21 -0.21
N ILE A 40 5.18 11.26 -0.79
CA ILE A 40 4.64 10.05 -1.41
C ILE A 40 5.04 8.87 -0.53
N GLU A 41 4.07 8.24 0.13
CA GLU A 41 4.29 7.01 0.90
C GLU A 41 3.91 5.79 0.07
N GLN A 42 4.71 4.72 0.15
CA GLN A 42 4.50 3.50 -0.62
C GLN A 42 4.56 2.29 0.28
N LEU A 43 3.45 1.55 0.33
CA LEU A 43 3.26 0.33 1.10
C LEU A 43 3.51 0.46 2.60
N GLY A 44 2.90 -0.44 3.35
CA GLY A 44 3.22 -0.66 4.74
C GLY A 44 2.03 -1.18 5.52
N ASN A 45 2.26 -1.40 6.81
CA ASN A 45 1.20 -1.80 7.71
C ASN A 45 0.29 -0.59 7.99
N LEU A 46 -0.93 -0.61 7.45
CA LEU A 46 -1.84 0.54 7.55
C LEU A 46 -2.16 0.89 9.00
N GLU A 47 -2.40 -0.10 9.88
CA GLU A 47 -2.73 0.16 11.28
C GLU A 47 -1.60 0.90 12.01
N VAL A 48 -0.35 0.57 11.67
CA VAL A 48 0.85 1.17 12.25
C VAL A 48 1.09 2.58 11.70
N LEU A 49 0.88 2.77 10.39
CA LEU A 49 1.23 4.01 9.71
C LEU A 49 0.12 5.07 9.78
N ASN A 50 -1.16 4.69 9.85
CA ASN A 50 -2.28 5.63 9.70
C ASN A 50 -2.22 6.84 10.65
N PRO A 51 -1.82 6.72 11.94
CA PRO A 51 -1.64 7.88 12.82
C PRO A 51 -0.57 8.87 12.33
N TRP A 52 0.48 8.39 11.65
CA TRP A 52 1.52 9.24 11.07
C TRP A 52 1.09 9.87 9.76
N LEU A 53 0.34 9.13 8.94
CA LEU A 53 -0.27 9.67 7.71
C LEU A 53 -1.24 10.81 8.04
N GLN A 54 -2.00 10.69 9.13
CA GLN A 54 -2.81 11.79 9.65
C GLN A 54 -1.95 13.00 10.06
N LYS A 55 -0.86 12.79 10.81
CA LYS A 55 0.04 13.88 11.21
C LYS A 55 0.68 14.63 10.03
N ILE A 56 0.95 13.95 8.92
CA ILE A 56 1.42 14.59 7.68
C ILE A 56 0.38 15.58 7.15
N ARG A 57 -0.88 15.14 7.05
CA ARG A 57 -2.00 16.00 6.66
C ARG A 57 -2.17 17.18 7.63
N ASP A 58 -2.15 16.90 8.94
CA ASP A 58 -2.35 17.92 9.97
C ASP A 58 -1.21 18.97 9.98
N ALA A 59 -0.01 18.59 9.54
CA ALA A 59 1.11 19.49 9.32
C ALA A 59 1.01 20.33 8.03
N GLY A 60 -0.06 20.15 7.25
CA GLY A 60 -0.31 20.89 6.00
C GLY A 60 0.52 20.39 4.81
N ILE A 61 1.14 19.21 4.91
CA ILE A 61 1.96 18.63 3.83
C ILE A 61 1.07 17.77 2.93
N PRO A 62 0.98 18.03 1.62
CA PRO A 62 0.27 17.18 0.67
C PRO A 62 0.78 15.73 0.72
N LEU A 63 -0.12 14.80 1.03
CA LEU A 63 0.18 13.37 1.10
C LEU A 63 -0.44 12.64 -0.09
N PHE A 64 0.39 11.89 -0.80
CA PHE A 64 -0.01 10.92 -1.83
C PHE A 64 0.45 9.54 -1.40
N THR A 65 -0.25 8.50 -1.83
CA THR A 65 0.12 7.12 -1.49
C THR A 65 0.18 6.22 -2.71
N VAL A 66 0.97 5.15 -2.58
CA VAL A 66 1.00 4.03 -3.52
C VAL A 66 0.72 2.76 -2.73
N ASP A 67 -0.37 2.07 -3.07
CA ASP A 67 -0.85 0.85 -2.43
C ASP A 67 -1.19 0.95 -0.93
N THR A 68 -1.16 2.15 -0.35
CA THR A 68 -1.61 2.43 1.03
C THR A 68 -2.91 3.23 0.99
N ALA A 69 -4.04 2.53 1.08
CA ALA A 69 -5.36 3.15 1.12
C ALA A 69 -5.64 3.76 2.52
N THR A 70 -5.70 5.08 2.59
CA THR A 70 -5.97 5.84 3.83
C THR A 70 -6.87 7.04 3.52
N PRO A 71 -7.77 7.46 4.45
CA PRO A 71 -8.53 8.68 4.28
C PRO A 71 -7.68 9.95 4.38
N HIS A 72 -6.41 9.86 4.77
CA HIS A 72 -5.53 11.01 5.00
C HIS A 72 -4.79 11.47 3.74
N ALA A 73 -4.64 10.60 2.73
CA ALA A 73 -4.02 10.93 1.46
C ALA A 73 -5.00 11.68 0.53
N ILE A 74 -4.46 12.51 -0.36
CA ILE A 74 -5.19 13.19 -1.44
C ILE A 74 -5.56 12.19 -2.53
N ASN A 75 -4.63 11.31 -2.86
CA ASN A 75 -4.79 10.26 -3.84
C ASN A 75 -4.02 9.03 -3.40
N ASN A 76 -4.58 7.86 -3.70
CA ASN A 76 -3.89 6.59 -3.69
C ASN A 76 -3.77 6.09 -5.14
N THR A 77 -2.54 5.86 -5.58
CA THR A 77 -2.26 5.18 -6.85
C THR A 77 -2.13 3.69 -6.56
N THR A 78 -3.05 2.89 -7.10
CA THR A 78 -3.07 1.45 -6.90
C THR A 78 -3.75 0.74 -8.06
N SER A 79 -3.52 -0.56 -8.20
CA SER A 79 -4.27 -1.40 -9.11
C SER A 79 -5.73 -1.56 -8.66
N ASN A 80 -6.60 -2.02 -9.56
CA ASN A 80 -7.89 -2.59 -9.15
C ASN A 80 -7.66 -3.95 -8.47
N ASN A 81 -7.30 -3.92 -7.19
CA ASN A 81 -6.97 -5.13 -6.43
C ASN A 81 -8.16 -6.06 -6.22
N TYR A 82 -9.39 -5.55 -6.32
CA TYR A 82 -10.60 -6.36 -6.31
C TYR A 82 -10.64 -7.28 -7.52
N ASN A 83 -10.47 -6.71 -8.72
CA ASN A 83 -10.42 -7.47 -9.95
C ASN A 83 -9.21 -8.42 -9.98
N ILE A 84 -7.99 -7.95 -9.62
CA ILE A 84 -6.81 -8.83 -9.55
C ILE A 84 -7.04 -10.05 -8.67
N GLY A 85 -7.58 -9.84 -7.45
CA GLY A 85 -7.85 -10.94 -6.53
C GLY A 85 -8.89 -11.93 -7.08
N ALA A 86 -9.96 -11.42 -7.68
CA ALA A 86 -11.02 -12.23 -8.24
C ALA A 86 -10.56 -13.02 -9.48
N GLU A 87 -9.87 -12.39 -10.43
CA GLU A 87 -9.40 -13.03 -11.66
C GLU A 87 -8.39 -14.15 -11.38
N ILE A 88 -7.43 -13.91 -10.48
CA ILE A 88 -6.48 -14.95 -10.06
C ILE A 88 -7.21 -16.12 -9.39
N ALA A 89 -8.17 -15.84 -8.50
CA ALA A 89 -8.92 -16.88 -7.81
C ALA A 89 -9.80 -17.69 -8.76
N LEU A 90 -10.49 -17.04 -9.70
CA LEU A 90 -11.32 -17.70 -10.72
C LEU A 90 -10.46 -18.58 -11.64
N GLN A 91 -9.29 -18.10 -12.05
CA GLN A 91 -8.35 -18.90 -12.85
C GLN A 91 -7.90 -20.14 -12.07
N MET A 92 -7.51 -19.99 -10.81
CA MET A 92 -7.11 -21.11 -9.95
C MET A 92 -8.24 -22.14 -9.79
N VAL A 93 -9.48 -21.69 -9.57
CA VAL A 93 -10.67 -22.55 -9.46
C VAL A 93 -10.91 -23.31 -10.77
N ALA A 94 -10.78 -22.64 -11.92
CA ALA A 94 -10.93 -23.27 -13.23
C ALA A 94 -9.86 -24.35 -13.47
N ASP A 95 -8.60 -24.04 -13.18
CA ASP A 95 -7.46 -24.93 -13.38
C ASP A 95 -7.54 -26.20 -12.52
N MET A 96 -8.14 -26.11 -11.33
CA MET A 96 -8.35 -27.26 -10.43
C MET A 96 -9.68 -27.99 -10.66
N GLY A 97 -10.46 -27.62 -11.68
CA GLY A 97 -11.77 -28.22 -11.94
C GLY A 97 -12.79 -27.99 -10.81
N GLY A 98 -12.66 -26.88 -10.08
CA GLY A 98 -13.58 -26.46 -9.02
C GLY A 98 -13.44 -27.20 -7.70
N LYS A 99 -12.46 -28.09 -7.52
CA LYS A 99 -12.30 -28.87 -6.29
C LYS A 99 -10.82 -29.06 -5.92
N GLY A 100 -10.55 -29.10 -4.62
CA GLY A 100 -9.25 -29.42 -4.07
C GLY A 100 -8.91 -28.57 -2.84
N ASN A 101 -7.73 -28.80 -2.30
CA ASN A 101 -7.20 -28.01 -1.18
C ASN A 101 -6.32 -26.89 -1.73
N VAL A 102 -6.44 -25.70 -1.14
CA VAL A 102 -5.61 -24.54 -1.49
C VAL A 102 -4.73 -24.19 -0.30
N LEU A 103 -3.41 -24.28 -0.49
CA LEU A 103 -2.45 -23.72 0.45
C LEU A 103 -2.34 -22.22 0.20
N VAL A 104 -2.44 -21.39 1.24
CA VAL A 104 -2.38 -19.93 1.10
C VAL A 104 -1.24 -19.33 1.92
N PHE A 105 -0.42 -18.51 1.27
CA PHE A 105 0.51 -17.61 1.93
C PHE A 105 -0.15 -16.24 2.12
N ASN A 106 -0.41 -15.85 3.37
CA ASN A 106 -1.03 -14.58 3.71
C ASN A 106 -0.21 -13.81 4.77
N GLY A 107 1.05 -13.51 4.44
CA GLY A 107 1.99 -12.87 5.37
C GLY A 107 1.82 -11.35 5.54
N PHE A 108 1.00 -10.70 4.70
CA PHE A 108 0.90 -9.24 4.63
C PHE A 108 -0.54 -8.73 4.69
N TYR A 109 -1.41 -9.39 5.45
CA TYR A 109 -2.81 -9.01 5.55
C TYR A 109 -3.03 -7.58 6.11
N SER A 110 -2.05 -7.01 6.80
CA SER A 110 -2.10 -5.61 7.25
C SER A 110 -1.81 -4.59 6.13
N VAL A 111 -1.35 -5.03 4.96
CA VAL A 111 -1.16 -4.18 3.78
C VAL A 111 -2.45 -4.16 2.96
N PRO A 112 -3.05 -2.99 2.67
CA PRO A 112 -4.38 -2.90 2.08
C PRO A 112 -4.57 -3.73 0.79
N VAL A 113 -3.60 -3.67 -0.13
CA VAL A 113 -3.70 -4.40 -1.41
C VAL A 113 -3.65 -5.92 -1.24
N CYS A 114 -2.85 -6.41 -0.30
CA CYS A 114 -2.74 -7.83 0.03
C CYS A 114 -4.02 -8.34 0.68
N LYS A 115 -4.59 -7.55 1.62
CA LYS A 115 -5.89 -7.82 2.22
C LYS A 115 -6.98 -7.96 1.17
N ILE A 116 -7.11 -6.99 0.27
CA ILE A 116 -8.15 -7.01 -0.78
C ILE A 116 -8.03 -8.27 -1.64
N ARG A 117 -6.81 -8.61 -2.08
CA ARG A 117 -6.60 -9.80 -2.91
C ARG A 117 -6.95 -11.10 -2.19
N TYR A 118 -6.56 -11.24 -0.92
CA TYR A 118 -6.90 -12.40 -0.12
C TYR A 118 -8.40 -12.49 0.19
N ASP A 119 -9.05 -11.36 0.46
CA ASP A 119 -10.49 -11.32 0.69
C ASP A 119 -11.27 -11.71 -0.57
N GLN A 120 -10.79 -11.31 -1.75
CA GLN A 120 -11.37 -11.73 -3.03
C GLN A 120 -11.16 -13.20 -3.34
N LEU A 121 -9.99 -13.76 -3.02
CA LEU A 121 -9.78 -15.21 -3.04
C LEU A 121 -10.82 -15.92 -2.17
N LYS A 122 -11.01 -15.49 -0.93
CA LYS A 122 -12.02 -16.08 -0.04
C LYS A 122 -13.43 -15.95 -0.61
N TYR A 123 -13.78 -14.78 -1.13
CA TYR A 123 -15.09 -14.53 -1.71
C TYR A 123 -15.40 -15.49 -2.86
N VAL A 124 -14.49 -15.62 -3.84
CA VAL A 124 -14.64 -16.52 -4.99
C VAL A 124 -14.74 -17.99 -4.54
N LEU A 125 -13.95 -18.42 -3.56
CA LEU A 125 -13.98 -19.80 -3.07
C LEU A 125 -15.26 -20.14 -2.28
N THR A 126 -16.02 -19.14 -1.83
CA THR A 126 -17.27 -19.32 -1.08
C THR A 126 -18.54 -18.99 -1.88
N SER A 127 -18.39 -18.54 -3.12
CA SER A 127 -19.49 -18.23 -4.03
C SER A 127 -19.92 -19.47 -4.81
#